data_AF-A0A3D3RAE1-F1
#
_entry.id   AF-A0A3D3RAE1-F1
#
_cell.length_a   1.000
_cell.length_b   1.000
_cell.length_c   1.000
_cell.angle_alpha   90.00
_cell.angle_beta   90.00
_cell.angle_gamma   90.00
#
_symmetry.space_group_name_H-M   'P 1'
#
loop_
_entity.id
_entity.type
_entity.pdbx_description
1 polymer ?
#
loop_
_entity_poly.entity_id
_entity_poly.type
_entity_poly.pdbx_seq_one_letter_code
_entity_poly.pdbx_strand_id
1 'polypeptide(L)'
;PQGQSWISTGNRPVPALIYPSLGSVVSKEISSKPDLPGYVAIPKTEWNAGYMGDAYAPFKTNTVPRPGQPFQVRGISLPEGLTLEKVNQRQQLLDKLNRRFKNEATESQLLEALDQFGSQAYNMITSKRARTA
;
A
#
# COMPACT_ATOMS: atom_id res chain seq x y z
N PRO A 1 -18.78 -10.29 -10.43
CA PRO A 1 -18.01 -9.02 -10.35
C PRO A 1 -18.82 -7.83 -9.81
N GLN A 2 -20.07 -7.63 -10.22
CA GLN A 2 -20.89 -6.49 -9.77
C GLN A 2 -21.37 -6.57 -8.31
N GLY A 3 -21.68 -7.78 -7.81
CA GLY A 3 -22.09 -7.98 -6.41
C GLY A 3 -21.01 -7.58 -5.39
N GLN A 4 -19.74 -7.87 -5.66
CA GLN A 4 -18.64 -7.46 -4.79
C GLN A 4 -18.45 -5.94 -4.76
N SER A 5 -18.64 -5.27 -5.90
CA SER A 5 -18.57 -3.81 -5.99
C SER A 5 -19.72 -3.16 -5.21
N TRP A 6 -20.92 -3.73 -5.29
CA TRP A 6 -22.06 -3.21 -4.53
C TRP A 6 -21.87 -3.38 -3.02
N ILE A 7 -21.43 -4.55 -2.55
CA ILE A 7 -21.12 -4.80 -1.13
C ILE A 7 -20.03 -3.86 -0.63
N SER A 8 -19.02 -3.61 -1.46
CA SER A 8 -17.87 -2.79 -1.12
C SER A 8 -18.17 -1.29 -1.07
N THR A 9 -18.98 -0.80 -2.01
CA THR A 9 -19.15 0.65 -2.23
C THR A 9 -20.50 1.18 -1.75
N GLY A 10 -21.47 0.29 -1.47
CA GLY A 10 -22.86 0.65 -1.18
C GLY A 10 -23.63 1.20 -2.38
N ASN A 11 -22.95 1.46 -3.50
CA ASN A 11 -23.51 2.08 -4.69
C ASN A 11 -23.74 1.05 -5.79
N ARG A 12 -24.79 1.27 -6.60
CA ARG A 12 -25.01 0.46 -7.79
C ARG A 12 -23.87 0.74 -8.79
N PRO A 13 -23.18 -0.30 -9.32
CA PRO A 13 -22.10 -0.09 -10.29
C PRO A 13 -22.61 0.63 -11.54
N VAL A 14 -21.92 1.70 -11.95
CA VAL A 14 -22.18 2.42 -13.19
C VAL A 14 -20.92 2.44 -14.04
N PRO A 15 -21.02 2.39 -15.39
CA PRO A 15 -19.83 2.39 -16.26
C PRO A 15 -19.01 3.68 -16.20
N ALA A 16 -19.67 4.80 -15.86
CA ALA A 16 -19.06 6.13 -15.90
C ALA A 16 -18.18 6.45 -14.68
N LEU A 17 -18.37 5.75 -13.56
CA LEU A 17 -17.71 6.09 -12.30
C LEU A 17 -17.48 4.86 -11.44
N ILE A 18 -16.25 4.72 -10.95
CA ILE A 18 -15.88 3.72 -9.96
C ILE A 18 -15.89 4.37 -8.59
N TYR A 19 -16.83 3.93 -7.75
CA TYR A 19 -16.93 4.38 -6.37
C TYR A 19 -15.84 3.74 -5.50
N PRO A 20 -15.28 4.48 -4.53
CA PRO A 20 -14.37 3.91 -3.54
C PRO A 20 -15.06 2.85 -2.70
N SER A 21 -14.31 1.84 -2.34
CA SER A 21 -14.72 0.91 -1.29
C SER A 21 -14.85 1.61 0.07
N LEU A 22 -15.70 1.06 0.94
CA LEU A 22 -15.86 1.56 2.31
C LEU A 22 -14.52 1.65 3.04
N GLY A 23 -13.64 0.66 2.88
CA GLY A 23 -12.30 0.68 3.47
C GLY A 23 -11.41 1.82 2.96
N SER A 24 -11.57 2.24 1.69
CA SER A 24 -10.88 3.41 1.14
C SER A 24 -11.37 4.72 1.75
N VAL A 25 -12.68 4.84 2.00
CA VAL A 25 -13.25 5.99 2.72
C VAL A 25 -12.74 6.02 4.16
N VAL A 26 -12.81 4.90 4.87
CA VAL A 26 -12.31 4.79 6.25
C VAL A 26 -10.82 5.11 6.33
N SER A 27 -10.01 4.63 5.39
CA SER A 27 -8.57 4.91 5.36
C SER A 27 -8.23 6.37 5.09
N LYS A 28 -9.14 7.15 4.51
CA LYS A 28 -8.98 8.60 4.34
C LYS A 28 -9.34 9.35 5.62
N GLU A 29 -10.44 8.97 6.25
CA GLU A 29 -10.94 9.64 7.46
C GLU A 29 -10.12 9.26 8.72
N ILE A 30 -9.58 8.05 8.74
CA ILE A 30 -8.81 7.52 9.88
C ILE A 30 -7.37 7.31 9.45
N SER A 31 -6.45 8.08 10.03
CA SER A 31 -5.03 7.88 9.84
C SER A 31 -4.58 6.50 10.35
N SER A 32 -3.90 5.75 9.50
CA SER A 32 -3.29 4.48 9.89
C SER A 32 -1.94 4.70 10.57
N LYS A 33 -1.44 3.66 11.24
CA LYS A 33 -0.06 3.68 11.71
C LYS A 33 0.89 3.71 10.50
N PRO A 34 2.02 4.40 10.57
CA PRO A 34 2.94 4.53 9.44
C PRO A 34 3.61 3.21 9.03
N ASP A 35 3.63 2.22 9.93
CA ASP A 35 4.22 0.91 9.71
C ASP A 35 3.22 -0.14 9.21
N LEU A 36 1.93 0.20 9.10
CA LEU A 36 0.89 -0.72 8.63
C LEU A 36 0.01 -0.07 7.55
N PRO A 37 -0.42 -0.82 6.53
CA PRO A 37 -1.40 -0.33 5.57
C PRO A 37 -2.73 -0.02 6.27
N GLY A 38 -3.30 1.15 5.99
CA GLY A 38 -4.59 1.58 6.57
C GLY A 38 -5.79 0.76 6.09
N TYR A 39 -5.64 0.05 4.98
CA TYR A 39 -6.67 -0.79 4.42
C TYR A 39 -6.06 -2.03 3.77
N VAL A 40 -6.54 -3.21 4.17
CA VAL A 40 -6.08 -4.52 3.69
C VAL A 40 -7.26 -5.31 3.14
N ALA A 41 -7.09 -5.91 1.97
CA ALA A 41 -8.05 -6.83 1.38
C ALA A 41 -7.46 -8.24 1.27
N ILE A 42 -8.26 -9.24 1.66
CA ILE A 42 -7.88 -10.66 1.67
C ILE A 42 -8.95 -11.46 0.92
N PRO A 43 -8.59 -12.35 -0.04
CA PRO A 43 -7.28 -12.51 -0.68
C PRO A 43 -7.11 -11.57 -1.88
N LYS A 44 -7.98 -11.72 -2.89
CA LYS A 44 -7.99 -10.94 -4.14
C LYS A 44 -9.43 -10.48 -4.38
N THR A 45 -9.70 -9.22 -4.05
CA THR A 45 -10.99 -8.58 -4.27
C THR A 45 -10.89 -7.55 -5.39
N GLU A 46 -12.01 -7.29 -6.05
CA GLU A 46 -12.13 -6.18 -7.02
C GLU A 46 -12.26 -4.81 -6.34
N TRP A 47 -12.09 -4.75 -5.01
CA TRP A 47 -12.18 -3.52 -4.24
C TRP A 47 -11.03 -2.58 -4.61
N ASN A 48 -11.35 -1.30 -4.73
CA ASN A 48 -10.44 -0.25 -5.17
C ASN A 48 -10.81 1.08 -4.51
N ALA A 49 -9.92 2.06 -4.66
CA ALA A 49 -10.14 3.42 -4.19
C ALA A 49 -11.01 4.27 -5.13
N GLY A 50 -11.38 3.76 -6.30
CA GLY A 50 -12.13 4.50 -7.29
C GLY A 50 -11.53 5.88 -7.58
N TYR A 51 -12.39 6.90 -7.59
CA TYR A 51 -11.97 8.29 -7.78
C TYR A 51 -11.08 8.88 -6.66
N MET A 52 -10.89 8.20 -5.52
CA MET A 52 -10.02 8.69 -4.44
C MET A 52 -8.53 8.52 -4.76
N GLY A 53 -8.19 7.73 -5.78
CA GLY A 53 -6.81 7.49 -6.21
C GLY A 53 -6.08 6.42 -5.39
N ASP A 54 -4.95 5.97 -5.93
CA ASP A 54 -4.23 4.78 -5.43
C ASP A 54 -3.70 4.92 -4.00
N ALA A 55 -3.56 6.15 -3.49
CA ALA A 55 -3.16 6.42 -2.11
C ALA A 55 -4.10 5.77 -1.06
N TYR A 56 -5.38 5.53 -1.41
CA TYR A 56 -6.37 4.91 -0.54
C TYR A 56 -6.78 3.51 -1.01
N ALA A 57 -6.00 2.92 -1.92
CA ALA A 57 -6.29 1.58 -2.43
C ALA A 57 -6.01 0.52 -1.37
N PRO A 58 -6.77 -0.59 -1.35
CA PRO A 58 -6.49 -1.69 -0.45
C PRO A 58 -5.14 -2.32 -0.76
N PHE A 59 -4.38 -2.65 0.29
CA PHE A 59 -3.28 -3.57 0.20
C PHE A 59 -3.81 -5.00 0.00
N LYS A 60 -3.64 -5.55 -1.21
CA LYS A 60 -4.17 -6.86 -1.58
C LYS A 60 -3.15 -7.95 -1.23
N THR A 61 -3.52 -8.82 -0.31
CA THR A 61 -2.63 -9.90 0.17
C THR A 61 -2.48 -11.04 -0.85
N ASN A 62 -3.42 -11.18 -1.79
CA ASN A 62 -3.50 -12.21 -2.84
C ASN A 62 -3.57 -13.67 -2.32
N THR A 63 -3.39 -13.90 -1.03
CA THR A 63 -3.43 -15.21 -0.36
C THR A 63 -4.42 -15.17 0.80
N VAL A 64 -4.95 -16.33 1.18
CA VAL A 64 -5.88 -16.45 2.32
C VAL A 64 -5.09 -17.01 3.52
N PRO A 65 -5.20 -16.42 4.73
CA PRO A 65 -4.61 -16.98 5.93
C PRO A 65 -5.26 -18.32 6.27
N ARG A 66 -4.46 -19.29 6.71
CA ARG A 66 -4.92 -20.61 7.13
C ARG A 66 -4.82 -20.73 8.66
N PRO A 67 -5.86 -21.23 9.34
CA PRO A 67 -5.80 -21.46 10.78
C PRO A 67 -4.59 -22.34 11.15
N GLY A 68 -3.83 -21.94 12.17
CA GLY A 68 -2.66 -22.69 12.66
C GLY A 68 -1.37 -22.53 11.83
N GLN A 69 -1.36 -21.71 10.77
CA GLN A 69 -0.15 -21.43 9.98
C GLN A 69 0.21 -19.95 10.04
N PRO A 70 1.51 -19.59 10.18
CA PRO A 70 1.96 -18.20 10.05
C PRO A 70 1.58 -17.66 8.67
N PHE A 71 0.87 -16.52 8.63
CA PHE A 71 0.48 -15.90 7.38
C PHE A 71 1.58 -14.98 6.88
N GLN A 72 2.17 -15.31 5.73
CA GLN A 72 3.21 -14.49 5.12
C GLN A 72 2.68 -13.83 3.86
N VAL A 73 2.70 -12.49 3.84
CA VAL A 73 2.34 -11.72 2.65
C VAL A 73 3.60 -11.39 1.87
N ARG A 74 3.58 -11.73 0.57
CA ARG A 74 4.68 -11.43 -0.36
C ARG A 74 4.96 -9.92 -0.34
N GLY A 75 6.21 -9.54 -0.05
CA GLY A 75 6.66 -8.15 -0.05
C GLY A 75 6.72 -7.48 1.32
N ILE A 76 6.17 -8.09 2.38
CA ILE A 76 6.35 -7.63 3.78
C ILE A 76 7.48 -8.41 4.46
N SER A 77 7.61 -9.71 4.16
CA SER A 77 8.76 -10.51 4.58
C SER A 77 9.98 -10.20 3.69
N LEU A 78 11.16 -10.08 4.32
CA LEU A 78 12.40 -9.98 3.55
C LEU A 78 12.66 -11.31 2.84
N PRO A 79 12.96 -11.30 1.52
CA PRO A 79 13.39 -12.49 0.81
C PRO A 79 14.65 -13.09 1.43
N GLU A 80 14.81 -14.41 1.33
CA GLU A 80 16.03 -15.10 1.76
C GLU A 80 17.27 -14.47 1.09
N GLY A 81 18.27 -14.08 1.90
CA GLY A 81 19.49 -13.43 1.43
C GLY A 81 19.48 -11.89 1.39
N LEU A 82 18.33 -11.25 1.66
CA LEU A 82 18.21 -9.80 1.82
C LEU A 82 18.29 -9.44 3.32
N THR A 83 19.42 -8.87 3.76
CA THR A 83 19.55 -8.34 5.12
C THR A 83 19.00 -6.92 5.22
N LEU A 84 18.62 -6.52 6.43
CA LEU A 84 18.21 -5.15 6.73
C LEU A 84 19.30 -4.13 6.35
N GLU A 85 20.58 -4.48 6.47
CA GLU A 85 21.67 -3.58 6.07
C GLU A 85 21.65 -3.30 4.56
N LYS A 86 21.41 -4.33 3.72
CA LYS A 86 21.32 -4.15 2.26
C LYS A 86 20.12 -3.29 1.86
N VAL A 87 19.00 -3.37 2.60
CA VAL A 87 17.84 -2.49 2.38
C VAL A 87 18.20 -1.05 2.70
N ASN A 88 18.81 -0.83 3.87
CA ASN A 88 19.22 0.51 4.31
C ASN A 88 20.24 1.14 3.37
N GLN A 89 21.23 0.37 2.87
CA GLN A 89 22.21 0.86 1.89
C GLN A 89 21.56 1.31 0.57
N ARG A 90 20.58 0.55 0.07
CA ARG A 90 19.83 0.94 -1.14
C ARG A 90 19.03 2.22 -0.91
N GLN A 91 18.36 2.34 0.22
CA GLN A 91 17.60 3.55 0.55
C GLN A 91 18.52 4.78 0.64
N GLN A 92 19.67 4.65 1.30
CA GLN A 92 20.65 5.74 1.37
C GLN A 92 21.18 6.17 -0.01
N LEU A 93 21.38 5.23 -0.94
CA LEU A 93 21.77 5.55 -2.29
C LEU A 93 20.64 6.26 -3.06
N LEU A 94 19.41 5.76 -2.95
CA LEU A 94 18.23 6.38 -3.55
C LEU A 94 18.02 7.80 -3.03
N ASP A 95 18.13 8.04 -1.71
CA ASP A 95 18.02 9.36 -1.11
C ASP A 95 19.08 10.33 -1.66
N LYS A 96 20.32 9.86 -1.87
CA LYS A 96 21.40 10.67 -2.46
C LYS A 96 21.10 11.04 -3.91
N LEU A 97 20.57 10.10 -4.70
CA LEU A 97 20.17 10.35 -6.09
C LEU A 97 18.99 11.32 -6.14
N ASN A 98 17.94 11.06 -5.35
CA ASN A 98 16.77 11.94 -5.25
C ASN A 98 17.18 13.37 -4.89
N ARG A 99 18.06 13.57 -3.90
CA ARG A 99 18.57 14.90 -3.54
C ARG A 99 19.31 15.61 -4.68
N ARG A 100 20.02 14.88 -5.54
CA ARG A 100 20.70 15.48 -6.70
C ARG A 100 19.70 15.94 -7.75
N PHE A 101 18.68 15.14 -8.04
CA PHE A 101 17.69 15.44 -9.09
C PHE A 101 16.54 16.33 -8.64
N LYS A 102 16.31 16.49 -7.33
CA LYS A 102 15.26 17.37 -6.79
C LYS A 102 15.45 18.85 -7.17
N ASN A 103 16.69 19.25 -7.46
CA ASN A 103 17.01 20.61 -7.87
C ASN A 103 16.75 20.88 -9.37
N GLU A 104 16.54 19.83 -10.17
CA GLU A 104 16.34 19.93 -11.63
C GLU A 104 14.90 19.62 -12.08
N ALA A 105 14.08 19.02 -11.21
CA ALA A 105 12.71 18.65 -11.51
C ALA A 105 11.69 19.66 -10.94
N THR A 106 10.69 20.02 -11.73
CA THR A 106 9.53 20.80 -11.28
C THR A 106 8.71 19.99 -10.28
N GLU A 107 8.37 20.59 -9.13
CA GLU A 107 7.50 19.95 -8.13
C GLU A 107 6.18 19.52 -8.78
N SER A 108 5.92 18.21 -8.82
CA SER A 108 4.67 17.66 -9.31
C SER A 108 4.02 16.84 -8.20
N GLN A 109 2.69 16.96 -8.11
CA GLN A 109 1.88 16.21 -7.14
C GLN A 109 2.06 14.69 -7.28
N LEU A 110 2.43 14.21 -8.47
CA LEU A 110 2.75 12.81 -8.71
C LEU A 110 4.06 12.39 -8.02
N LEU A 111 5.09 13.25 -8.05
CA LEU A 111 6.38 12.95 -7.40
C LEU A 111 6.24 12.84 -5.88
N GLU A 112 5.41 13.70 -5.28
CA GLU A 112 5.11 13.65 -3.85
C GLU A 112 4.35 12.36 -3.47
N ALA A 113 3.37 11.96 -4.27
CA ALA A 113 2.64 10.71 -4.06
C ALA A 113 3.57 9.48 -4.17
N LEU A 114 4.52 9.48 -5.12
CA LEU A 114 5.51 8.41 -5.27
C LEU A 114 6.46 8.34 -4.07
N ASP A 115 6.90 9.49 -3.56
CA ASP A 115 7.78 9.56 -2.38
C ASP A 115 7.08 9.06 -1.11
N GLN A 116 5.82 9.47 -0.92
CA GLN A 116 4.99 8.99 0.20
C GLN A 116 4.75 7.48 0.12
N PHE A 117 4.45 6.94 -1.06
CA PHE A 117 4.26 5.51 -1.25
C PHE A 117 5.57 4.72 -1.00
N GLY A 118 6.70 5.24 -1.50
CA GLY A 118 8.02 4.64 -1.30
C GLY A 118 8.44 4.59 0.17
N SER A 119 8.26 5.70 0.90
CA SER A 119 8.58 5.78 2.32
C SER A 119 7.70 4.85 3.17
N GLN A 120 6.40 4.74 2.86
CA GLN A 120 5.49 3.81 3.54
C GLN A 120 5.91 2.34 3.31
N ALA A 121 6.26 1.98 2.07
CA ALA A 121 6.75 0.63 1.75
C ALA A 121 8.05 0.29 2.50
N TYR A 122 8.99 1.24 2.57
CA TYR A 122 10.22 1.08 3.33
C TYR A 122 9.95 0.85 4.82
N ASN A 123 9.07 1.65 5.42
CA ASN A 123 8.69 1.51 6.84
C ASN A 123 8.03 0.15 7.11
N MET A 124 7.20 -0.33 6.19
CA MET A 124 6.56 -1.64 6.31
C MET A 124 7.57 -2.80 6.26
N ILE A 125 8.57 -2.75 5.38
CA ILE A 125 9.59 -3.81 5.27
C ILE A 125 10.56 -3.81 6.46
N THR A 126 10.94 -2.60 6.91
CA THR A 126 11.91 -2.43 7.99
C THR A 126 11.30 -2.59 9.38
N SER A 127 10.00 -2.33 9.54
CA SER A 127 9.30 -2.48 10.83
C SER A 127 9.23 -3.94 11.27
N LYS A 128 9.75 -4.21 12.47
CA LYS A 128 9.60 -5.51 13.12
C LYS A 128 8.12 -5.83 13.37
N ARG A 129 7.31 -4.83 13.74
CA ARG A 129 5.89 -5.00 14.07
C ARG A 129 5.09 -5.45 12.85
N ALA A 130 5.35 -4.84 11.69
CA ALA A 130 4.70 -5.21 10.44
C ALA A 130 5.06 -6.64 10.00
N ARG A 131 6.29 -7.07 10.26
CA ARG A 131 6.78 -8.41 9.90
C ARG A 131 6.29 -9.52 10.80
N THR A 132 5.98 -9.21 12.07
CA THR A 132 5.51 -10.18 13.07
C THR A 132 3.99 -10.15 13.28
N ALA A 133 3.28 -9.31 12.52
CA ALA A 133 1.83 -9.17 12.60
C ALA A 133 1.07 -10.39 12.03
#